data_AF-A0A9E6X0X6-F1
#
_entry.id   AF-A0A9E6X0X6-F1
#
_cell.length_a   1.000
_cell.length_b   1.000
_cell.length_c   1.000
_cell.angle_alpha   90.00
_cell.angle_beta   90.00
_cell.angle_gamma   90.00
#
_symmetry.space_group_name_H-M   'P 1'
#
loop_
_entity.id
_entity.type
_entity.pdbx_description
1 polymer ?
#
loop_
_entity_poly.entity_id
_entity_poly.type
_entity_poly.pdbx_seq_one_letter_code
_entity_poly.pdbx_strand_id
1 'polypeptide(L)'
;MSETMTDAEYEALAARLTDVATQLPAPQNVLIGLAAEQAGREFMLSEYGSEEALDDALRSAGRPRLGTHPKGASPTVRGRIPAADRAAFDRLIQQTGKKESELVREAVHLLLEQHRLAG
;
A
#
# COMPACT_ATOMS: atom_id res chain seq x y z
N MET A 1 13.63 24.95 -23.66
CA MET A 1 12.27 25.14 -24.19
C MET A 1 11.58 23.80 -24.06
N SER A 2 10.74 23.62 -23.03
CA SER A 2 9.96 22.39 -22.86
C SER A 2 8.78 22.45 -23.82
N GLU A 3 8.78 21.58 -24.82
CA GLU A 3 7.65 21.39 -25.73
C GLU A 3 6.53 20.72 -24.93
N THR A 4 5.50 21.48 -24.58
CA THR A 4 4.33 20.95 -23.88
C THR A 4 3.52 20.12 -24.86
N MET A 5 3.39 18.83 -24.58
CA MET A 5 2.53 17.91 -25.34
C MET A 5 1.11 18.47 -25.40
N THR A 6 0.49 18.37 -26.56
CA THR A 6 -0.91 18.71 -26.77
C THR A 6 -1.82 17.68 -26.10
N ASP A 7 -3.05 18.08 -25.78
CA ASP A 7 -4.03 17.18 -25.15
C ASP A 7 -4.28 15.91 -25.98
N ALA A 8 -4.27 16.03 -27.31
CA ALA A 8 -4.42 14.90 -28.22
C ALA A 8 -3.25 13.91 -28.15
N GLU A 9 -2.02 14.40 -27.99
CA GLU A 9 -0.84 13.55 -27.79
C GLU A 9 -0.85 12.88 -26.42
N TYR A 10 -1.36 13.57 -25.39
CA TYR A 10 -1.53 13.02 -24.07
C TYR A 10 -2.58 11.89 -24.06
N GLU A 11 -3.72 12.10 -24.72
CA GLU A 11 -4.79 11.11 -24.83
C GLU A 11 -4.36 9.87 -25.62
N ALA A 12 -3.62 10.06 -26.73
CA ALA A 12 -3.00 8.98 -27.48
C ALA A 12 -1.97 8.19 -26.66
N LEU A 13 -1.16 8.89 -25.85
CA LEU A 13 -0.21 8.25 -24.93
C LEU A 13 -0.93 7.43 -23.84
N ALA A 14 -1.97 8.00 -23.23
CA ALA A 14 -2.75 7.33 -22.21
C ALA A 14 -3.42 6.05 -22.75
N ALA A 15 -4.01 6.11 -23.94
CA ALA A 15 -4.59 4.94 -24.61
C ALA A 15 -3.55 3.84 -24.87
N ARG A 16 -2.34 4.22 -25.31
CA ARG A 16 -1.24 3.26 -25.55
C ARG A 16 -0.71 2.62 -24.28
N LEU A 17 -0.62 3.37 -23.17
CA LEU A 17 -0.11 2.85 -21.89
C LEU A 17 -1.12 1.99 -21.13
N THR A 18 -2.42 2.09 -21.46
CA THR A 18 -3.50 1.31 -20.83
C THR A 18 -3.93 0.09 -21.65
N ASP A 19 -3.47 -0.03 -22.90
CA ASP A 19 -3.70 -1.19 -23.74
C ASP A 19 -2.88 -2.40 -23.26
N VAL A 20 -3.59 -3.46 -22.86
CA VAL A 20 -3.00 -4.73 -22.39
C VAL A 20 -2.22 -5.45 -23.49
N ALA A 21 -2.56 -5.24 -24.76
CA ALA A 21 -1.87 -5.83 -25.90
C ALA A 21 -0.56 -5.10 -26.25
N THR A 22 -0.37 -3.88 -25.75
CA THR A 22 0.83 -3.08 -26.01
C THR A 22 1.94 -3.50 -25.06
N GLN A 23 2.99 -4.13 -25.60
CA GLN A 23 4.19 -4.44 -24.81
C GLN A 23 4.98 -3.15 -24.53
N LEU A 24 5.19 -2.87 -23.25
CA LEU A 24 6.10 -1.81 -22.85
C LEU A 24 7.54 -2.19 -23.23
N PRO A 25 8.37 -1.23 -23.68
CA PRO A 25 9.77 -1.50 -23.94
C PRO A 25 10.45 -1.98 -22.66
N ALA A 26 11.43 -2.88 -22.82
CA ALA A 26 12.22 -3.34 -21.69
C ALA A 26 12.92 -2.14 -21.02
N PRO A 27 12.95 -2.08 -19.67
CA PRO A 27 13.61 -1.00 -18.97
C PRO A 27 15.11 -1.02 -19.29
N GLN A 28 15.65 0.15 -19.61
CA GLN A 28 17.08 0.35 -19.86
C GLN A 28 17.71 1.03 -18.64
N ASN A 29 19.01 0.79 -18.40
CA ASN A 29 19.76 1.41 -17.31
C ASN A 29 19.19 1.14 -15.90
N VAL A 30 18.73 -0.09 -15.66
CA VAL A 30 18.24 -0.49 -14.33
C VAL A 30 19.43 -0.57 -13.37
N LEU A 31 19.51 0.40 -12.47
CA LEU A 31 20.46 0.36 -11.35
C LEU A 31 19.85 -0.43 -10.20
N ILE A 32 20.66 -1.25 -9.53
CA ILE A 32 20.25 -2.05 -8.37
C ILE A 32 21.28 -1.96 -7.25
N GLY A 33 20.83 -2.18 -6.02
CA GLY A 33 21.68 -2.19 -4.83
C GLY A 33 22.40 -0.85 -4.63
N LEU A 34 23.69 -0.90 -4.33
CA LEU A 34 24.51 0.27 -4.03
C LEU A 34 24.56 1.29 -5.19
N ALA A 35 24.53 0.84 -6.44
CA ALA A 35 24.54 1.74 -7.59
C ALA A 35 23.25 2.56 -7.68
N ALA A 36 22.11 1.96 -7.31
CA ALA A 36 20.83 2.67 -7.24
C ALA A 36 20.81 3.66 -6.06
N GLU A 37 21.39 3.28 -4.92
CA GLU A 37 21.50 4.17 -3.76
C GLU A 37 22.32 5.41 -4.08
N GLN A 38 23.48 5.25 -4.72
CA GLN A 38 24.35 6.36 -5.10
C GLN A 38 23.67 7.29 -6.11
N ALA A 39 23.10 6.74 -7.19
CA ALA A 39 22.40 7.53 -8.19
C ALA A 39 21.17 8.25 -7.61
N GLY A 40 20.44 7.59 -6.71
CA GLY A 40 19.32 8.20 -5.99
C GLY A 40 19.77 9.35 -5.08
N ARG A 41 20.88 9.17 -4.37
CA ARG A 41 21.45 10.23 -3.51
C ARG A 41 21.91 11.43 -4.32
N GLU A 42 22.66 11.20 -5.41
CA GLU A 42 23.09 12.27 -6.32
C GLU A 42 21.90 13.03 -6.91
N PHE A 43 20.86 12.29 -7.34
CA PHE A 43 19.63 12.90 -7.83
C PHE A 43 18.98 13.81 -6.77
N MET A 44 18.81 13.33 -5.55
CA MET A 44 18.21 14.13 -4.47
C MET A 44 19.06 15.35 -4.12
N LEU A 45 20.39 15.21 -4.08
CA LEU A 45 21.28 16.35 -3.84
C LEU A 45 21.24 17.37 -4.98
N SER A 46 21.06 16.93 -6.23
CA SER A 46 20.92 17.84 -7.37
C SER A 46 19.62 18.65 -7.33
N GLU A 47 18.54 18.06 -6.82
CA GLU A 47 17.23 18.70 -6.74
C GLU A 47 17.13 19.64 -5.53
N TYR A 48 17.60 19.20 -4.35
CA TYR A 48 17.48 19.93 -3.09
C TYR A 48 18.71 20.79 -2.75
N GLY A 49 19.82 20.63 -3.47
CA GLY A 49 21.03 21.45 -3.38
C GLY A 49 21.98 21.12 -2.23
N SER A 50 21.48 20.59 -1.11
CA SER A 50 22.33 20.11 0.00
C SER A 50 21.66 18.98 0.79
N GLU A 51 22.45 18.24 1.57
CA GLU A 51 21.95 17.18 2.43
C GLU A 51 21.03 17.75 3.53
N GLU A 52 21.34 18.93 4.07
CA GLU A 52 20.52 19.62 5.07
C GLU A 52 19.15 20.03 4.52
N ALA A 53 19.12 20.57 3.30
CA ALA A 53 17.88 20.97 2.64
C ALA A 53 16.98 19.76 2.34
N LEU A 54 17.59 18.63 1.94
CA LEU A 54 16.89 17.36 1.76
C LEU A 54 16.33 16.85 3.10
N ASP A 55 17.12 16.89 4.18
CA ASP A 55 16.70 16.45 5.50
C ASP A 55 15.52 17.28 6.04
N ASP A 56 15.59 18.61 5.86
CA ASP A 56 14.51 19.53 6.25
C ASP A 56 13.25 19.31 5.40
N ALA A 57 13.40 19.04 4.09
CA ALA A 57 12.28 18.68 3.21
C ALA A 57 11.62 17.36 3.64
N LEU A 58 12.41 16.33 3.97
CA LEU A 58 11.89 15.04 4.43
C LEU A 58 11.20 15.14 5.80
N ARG A 59 11.75 15.94 6.73
CA ARG A 59 11.14 16.17 8.05
C ARG A 59 9.84 16.97 7.93
N SER A 60 9.81 17.99 7.07
CA SER A 60 8.63 18.85 6.86
C SER A 60 7.51 18.13 6.10
N ALA A 61 7.84 17.32 5.09
CA ALA A 61 6.88 16.46 4.40
C ALA A 61 6.27 15.42 5.34
N GLY A 62 7.05 14.98 6.33
CA GLY A 62 6.64 13.99 7.32
C GLY A 62 6.35 12.62 6.69
N ARG A 63 5.88 11.68 7.52
CA ARG A 63 5.45 10.37 7.02
C ARG A 63 4.06 10.52 6.38
N PRO A 64 3.86 10.20 5.09
CA PRO A 64 2.53 10.18 4.50
C PRO A 64 1.62 9.27 5.32
N ARG A 65 0.45 9.79 5.69
CA ARG A 65 -0.55 9.05 6.45
C ARG A 65 -1.18 8.00 5.54
N LEU A 66 -0.63 6.78 5.58
CA LEU A 66 -1.27 5.60 5.01
C LEU A 66 -2.53 5.29 5.82
N GLY A 67 -3.68 5.74 5.33
CA GLY A 67 -4.99 5.48 5.90
C GLY A 67 -5.60 6.66 6.66
N THR A 68 -6.88 6.91 6.39
CA THR A 68 -7.77 7.84 7.12
C THR A 68 -8.38 7.23 8.38
N HIS A 69 -7.97 6.01 8.75
CA HIS A 69 -8.57 5.32 9.88
C HIS A 69 -8.16 5.99 11.19
N PRO A 70 -9.12 6.37 12.05
CA PRO A 70 -8.82 6.94 13.35
C PRO A 70 -7.98 5.94 14.15
N LYS A 71 -6.80 6.37 14.60
CA LYS A 71 -6.03 5.64 15.62
C LYS A 71 -6.79 5.72 16.93
N GLY A 72 -7.39 4.60 17.31
CA GLY A 72 -8.11 4.41 18.56
C GLY A 72 -8.29 2.92 18.85
N ALA A 73 -8.65 2.58 20.10
CA ALA A 73 -9.06 1.21 20.41
C ALA A 73 -10.20 0.80 19.47
N SER A 74 -10.10 -0.38 18.85
CA SER A 74 -11.20 -0.92 18.06
C SER A 74 -12.47 -0.96 18.92
N PRO A 75 -13.65 -0.58 18.38
CA PRO A 75 -14.90 -0.69 19.12
C PRO A 75 -15.08 -2.12 19.64
N THR A 76 -15.42 -2.26 20.92
CA THR A 76 -15.68 -3.58 21.49
C THR A 76 -17.12 -3.99 21.20
N VAL A 77 -17.29 -5.09 20.48
CA VAL A 77 -18.61 -5.68 20.18
C VAL A 77 -18.77 -6.96 20.99
N ARG A 78 -19.92 -7.14 21.65
CA ARG A 78 -20.27 -8.38 22.36
C ARG A 78 -21.26 -9.18 21.51
N GLY A 79 -20.87 -10.39 21.12
CA GLY A 79 -21.72 -11.34 20.41
C GLY A 79 -22.01 -12.58 21.25
N ARG A 80 -23.10 -13.29 20.93
CA ARG A 80 -23.39 -14.62 21.46
C ARG A 80 -23.19 -15.64 20.35
N ILE A 81 -22.55 -16.75 20.68
CA ILE A 81 -22.42 -17.90 19.79
C ILE A 81 -22.87 -19.17 20.51
N PRO A 82 -23.38 -20.18 19.80
CA PRO A 82 -23.65 -21.50 20.35
C PRO A 82 -22.42 -22.10 21.05
N ALA A 83 -22.66 -22.90 22.10
CA ALA A 83 -21.58 -23.54 22.85
C ALA A 83 -20.74 -24.50 21.99
N ALA A 84 -21.36 -25.15 21.01
CA ALA A 84 -20.67 -26.01 20.04
C ALA A 84 -19.66 -25.22 19.19
N ASP A 85 -20.09 -24.06 18.68
CA ASP A 85 -19.24 -23.19 17.86
C ASP A 85 -18.10 -22.59 18.69
N ARG A 86 -18.37 -22.25 19.95
CA ARG A 86 -17.32 -21.82 20.88
C ARG A 86 -16.25 -22.90 21.06
N ALA A 87 -16.65 -24.15 21.27
CA ALA A 87 -15.71 -25.25 21.43
C ALA A 87 -14.90 -25.52 20.14
N ALA A 88 -15.52 -25.38 18.96
CA ALA A 88 -14.81 -25.47 17.69
C ALA A 88 -13.80 -24.33 17.51
N PHE A 89 -14.18 -23.12 17.91
CA PHE A 89 -13.32 -21.94 17.84
C PHE A 89 -12.09 -22.05 18.77
N ASP A 90 -12.26 -22.58 19.98
CA ASP A 90 -11.15 -22.82 20.90
C ASP A 90 -10.13 -23.84 20.32
N ARG A 91 -10.61 -24.86 19.57
CA ARG A 91 -9.72 -25.79 18.84
C ARG A 91 -8.97 -25.09 17.71
N LEU A 92 -9.63 -24.19 16.97
CA LEU A 92 -9.00 -23.43 15.90
C LEU A 92 -7.87 -22.54 16.45
N ILE A 93 -8.06 -21.91 17.60
CA ILE A 93 -7.02 -21.14 18.31
C ILE A 93 -5.82 -22.05 18.62
N GLN A 94 -6.05 -23.24 19.18
CA GLN A 94 -4.99 -24.19 19.52
C GLN A 94 -4.21 -24.68 18.29
N GLN A 95 -4.91 -24.94 17.18
CA GLN A 95 -4.28 -25.44 15.95
C GLN A 95 -3.46 -24.37 15.22
N THR A 96 -3.93 -23.12 15.22
CA THR A 96 -3.30 -22.03 14.47
C THR A 96 -2.28 -21.24 15.29
N GLY A 97 -2.38 -21.28 16.62
CA GLY A 97 -1.58 -20.43 17.52
C GLY A 97 -1.93 -18.94 17.43
N LYS A 98 -2.96 -18.56 16.67
CA LYS A 98 -3.40 -17.17 16.52
C LYS A 98 -4.18 -16.70 17.74
N LYS A 99 -4.25 -15.38 17.94
CA LYS A 99 -5.08 -14.78 18.99
C LYS A 99 -6.56 -14.82 18.58
N GLU A 100 -7.45 -14.99 19.56
CA GLU A 100 -8.91 -14.93 19.37
C GLU A 100 -9.35 -13.68 18.59
N SER A 101 -8.83 -12.50 18.96
CA SER A 101 -9.18 -11.24 18.28
C SER A 101 -8.66 -11.14 16.84
N GLU A 102 -7.64 -11.90 16.48
CA GLU A 102 -7.14 -11.98 15.10
C GLU A 102 -8.08 -12.84 14.25
N LEU A 103 -8.44 -14.03 14.74
CA LEU A 103 -9.37 -14.94 14.08
C LEU A 103 -10.76 -14.33 13.92
N VAL A 104 -11.26 -13.60 14.93
CA VAL A 104 -12.55 -12.90 14.82
C VAL A 104 -12.49 -11.82 13.73
N ARG A 105 -11.39 -11.07 13.62
CA ARG A 105 -11.24 -10.05 12.57
C ARG A 105 -11.19 -10.67 11.18
N GLU A 106 -10.47 -11.76 11.03
CA GLU A 106 -10.39 -12.54 9.78
C GLU A 106 -11.77 -13.05 9.38
N ALA A 107 -12.52 -13.68 10.31
CA ALA A 107 -13.87 -14.17 10.04
C ALA A 107 -14.85 -13.07 9.64
N VAL A 108 -14.80 -11.92 10.32
CA VAL A 108 -15.65 -10.76 9.99
C VAL A 108 -15.30 -10.22 8.60
N HIS A 109 -14.01 -10.11 8.26
CA HIS A 109 -13.58 -9.64 6.95
C HIS A 109 -14.07 -10.57 5.83
N LEU A 110 -13.87 -11.89 5.98
CA LEU A 110 -14.35 -12.89 5.03
C LEU A 110 -15.87 -12.81 4.83
N LEU A 111 -16.63 -12.59 5.91
CA LEU A 111 -18.08 -12.42 5.81
C LEU A 111 -18.45 -11.15 5.02
N LEU A 112 -17.76 -10.03 5.27
CA LEU A 112 -18.02 -8.78 4.56
C LEU A 112 -17.64 -8.85 3.07
N GLU A 113 -16.55 -9.53 2.72
CA GLU A 113 -16.17 -9.80 1.34
C GLU A 113 -17.22 -10.66 0.61
N GLN A 114 -17.73 -11.72 1.26
CA GLN A 114 -18.80 -12.56 0.71
C GLN A 114 -20.06 -11.74 0.36
N HIS A 115 -20.33 -10.69 1.15
CA HIS A 115 -21.44 -9.77 0.91
C HIS A 115 -21.08 -8.55 0.04
N ARG A 116 -19.85 -8.47 -0.48
CA ARG A 116 -19.33 -7.35 -1.30
C ARG A 116 -19.39 -5.99 -0.59
N LEU A 117 -19.23 -6.01 0.74
CA LEU A 117 -19.21 -4.82 1.59
C LEU A 117 -17.79 -4.40 2.00
N ALA A 118 -16.79 -5.23 1.68
CA ALA A 118 -15.38 -4.96 1.82
C ALA A 118 -14.63 -5.50 0.59
N GLY A 119 -13.46 -4.94 0.29
CA GLY A 119 -12.56 -5.33 -0.80
C GLY A 119 -11.13 -4.95 -0.51
#